data_AF-A0A8T3SX59-F1
#
_entry.id   AF-A0A8T3SX59-F1
#
_cell.length_a   1.000
_cell.length_b   1.000
_cell.length_c   1.000
_cell.angle_alpha   90.00
_cell.angle_beta   90.00
_cell.angle_gamma   90.00
#
_symmetry.space_group_name_H-M   'P 1'
#
loop_
_entity.id
_entity.type
_entity.pdbx_description
1 polymer ?
#
loop_
_entity_poly.entity_id
_entity_poly.type
_entity_poly.pdbx_seq_one_letter_code
_entity_poly.pdbx_strand_id
1 'polypeptide(L)' 'MDLIRGHYNLRAAHRSCVATIGNFDGVHLGHQAVLTKLAARAA' A
#
# COMPACT_ATOMS: atom_id res chain seq x y z
N MET A 1 -2.68 -9.50 6.85
CA MET A 1 -2.96 -8.12 6.38
C MET A 1 -3.17 -7.25 7.60
N ASP A 2 -2.51 -6.09 7.66
CA ASP A 2 -2.57 -5.15 8.79
C ASP A 2 -3.29 -3.86 8.32
N LEU A 3 -4.17 -3.30 9.15
CA LEU A 3 -4.94 -2.09 8.84
C LEU A 3 -4.53 -0.98 9.80
N ILE A 4 -3.80 0.00 9.26
CA ILE A 4 -3.28 1.13 10.03
C ILE A 4 -4.17 2.34 9.78
N ARG A 5 -4.86 2.83 10.82
CA ARG A 5 -5.70 4.03 10.73
C ARG A 5 -4.97 5.23 11.34
N GLY A 6 -4.68 6.24 10.55
CA GLY A 6 -3.93 7.42 10.99
C GLY A 6 -2.42 7.17 11.08
N HIS A 7 -1.64 8.20 10.74
CA HIS A 7 -0.17 8.09 10.62
C HIS A 7 0.54 7.82 11.96
N TYR A 8 -0.07 8.21 13.08
CA TYR A 8 0.48 8.00 14.42
C TYR A 8 0.54 6.53 14.84
N ASN A 9 -0.22 5.65 14.16
CA ASN A 9 -0.18 4.21 14.39
C ASN A 9 0.94 3.48 13.62
N LEU A 10 1.76 4.21 12.85
CA LEU A 10 2.92 3.64 12.18
C LEU A 10 4.03 3.29 13.18
N ARG A 11 4.52 2.05 13.10
CA ARG A 11 5.60 1.51 13.94
C ARG A 11 6.90 1.41 13.15
N ALA A 12 8.02 1.24 13.85
CA ALA A 12 9.32 1.00 13.21
C ALA A 12 9.29 -0.20 12.25
N ALA A 13 8.53 -1.25 12.57
CA ALA A 13 8.34 -2.42 11.71
C ALA A 13 7.64 -2.12 10.37
N HIS A 14 6.95 -0.98 10.24
CA HIS A 14 6.32 -0.54 8.98
C HIS A 14 7.27 0.28 8.09
N ARG A 15 8.51 0.54 8.55
CA ARG A 15 9.55 1.23 7.78
C ARG A 15 10.17 0.28 6.74
N SER A 16 10.87 0.84 5.76
CA SER A 16 11.46 0.11 4.63
C SER A 16 10.45 -0.57 3.70
N CYS A 17 9.25 0.00 3.57
CA CYS A 17 8.23 -0.47 2.64
C CYS A 17 8.16 0.40 1.37
N VAL A 18 7.60 -0.17 0.31
CA VAL A 18 7.14 0.59 -0.86
C VAL A 18 5.66 0.86 -0.70
N ALA A 19 5.23 2.12 -0.87
CA ALA A 19 3.84 2.52 -0.68
C ALA A 19 3.25 3.13 -1.96
N THR A 20 1.93 2.99 -2.10
CA THR A 20 1.12 3.72 -3.08
C THR A 20 0.03 4.49 -2.34
N ILE A 21 -0.38 5.64 -2.87
CA ILE A 21 -1.34 6.55 -2.24
C ILE A 21 -2.50 6.78 -3.20
N GLY A 22 -3.72 6.58 -2.73
CA GLY A 22 -4.95 6.74 -3.50
C GLY A 22 -6.16 6.31 -2.67
N ASN A 23 -7.38 6.65 -3.11
CA ASN A 23 -8.60 6.23 -2.44
C ASN A 23 -8.80 4.69 -2.52
N PHE A 24 -8.33 4.08 -3.62
CA PHE A 24 -8.42 2.64 -3.91
C PHE A 24 -9.82 2.01 -3.80
N ASP A 25 -10.86 2.81 -3.63
CA ASP A 25 -12.24 2.33 -3.61
C ASP A 25 -12.60 1.64 -4.93
N GLY A 26 -13.33 0.53 -4.82
CA GLY A 26 -13.74 -0.32 -5.95
C GLY A 26 -12.64 -1.11 -6.67
N VAL A 27 -11.34 -0.92 -6.36
CA VAL A 27 -10.18 -1.71 -6.88
C VAL A 27 -10.32 -2.19 -8.35
N HIS A 28 -10.65 -1.26 -9.25
CA HIS A 28 -10.80 -1.55 -10.69
C HIS A 28 -9.45 -1.89 -11.35
N LEU A 29 -9.47 -2.24 -12.64
CA LEU A 29 -8.27 -2.67 -13.40
C LEU A 29 -7.07 -1.71 -13.27
N GLY A 30 -7.32 -0.40 -13.29
CA GLY A 30 -6.28 0.61 -13.04
C GLY A 30 -5.61 0.47 -11.66
N HIS A 31 -6.40 0.28 -10.59
CA HIS A 31 -5.87 0.05 -9.24
C HIS A 31 -5.10 -1.27 -9.15
N GLN A 32 -5.60 -2.33 -9.78
CA GLN A 32 -4.92 -3.63 -9.84
C GLN A 32 -3.54 -3.50 -10.49
N ALA A 33 -3.43 -2.75 -11.59
CA ALA A 33 -2.15 -2.49 -12.25
C ALA A 33 -1.15 -1.76 -11.34
N VAL A 34 -1.62 -0.78 -10.56
CA VAL A 34 -0.79 -0.07 -9.57
C VAL A 34 -0.29 -1.01 -8.47
N LEU A 35 -1.17 -1.85 -7.93
CA LEU A 35 -0.82 -2.83 -6.88
C LEU A 35 0.18 -3.89 -7.39
N THR A 36 -0.01 -4.41 -8.61
CA THR A 36 0.92 -5.35 -9.24
C THR A 36 2.32 -4.73 -9.39
N LYS A 37 2.40 -3.48 -9.86
CA LYS A 37 3.69 -2.78 -9.99
C LYS A 37 4.34 -2.50 -8.63
N LEU A 38 3.54 -2.23 -7.60
CA LEU A 38 4.03 -2.02 -6.24
C LEU A 38 4.64 -3.31 -5.68
N ALA A 39 3.95 -4.44 -5.82
CA ALA A 39 4.42 -5.74 -5.37
C ALA A 39 5.74 -6.14 -6.05
N ALA A 40 5.88 -5.90 -7.35
CA ALA A 40 7.12 -6.17 -8.08
C ALA A 40 8.33 -5.35 -7.59
N ARG A 41 8.11 -4.18 -6.97
CA ARG A 41 9.19 -3.33 -6.40
C ARG A 41 9.52 -3.67 -4.95
N ALA A 42 8.65 -4.40 -4.27
CA ALA A 42 8.83 -4.80 -2.88
C ALA A 42 9.54 -6.17 -2.76
N ALA A 43 9.79 -6.84 -3.89
CA ALA A 43 10.55 -8.09 -3.99
C ALA A 43 12.05 -7.88 -3.84
#